data_AF-A0A920LS52-F1
#
_entry.id   AF-A0A920LS52-F1
#
_cell.length_a   1.000
_cell.length_b   1.000
_cell.length_c   1.000
_cell.angle_alpha   90.00
_cell.angle_beta   90.00
_cell.angle_gamma   90.00
#
_symmetry.space_group_name_H-M   'P 1'
#
loop_
_entity.id
_entity.type
_entity.pdbx_description
1 polymer ?
#
loop_
_entity_poly.entity_id
_entity_poly.type
_entity_poly.pdbx_seq_one_letter_code
_entity_poly.pdbx_strand_id
1 'polypeptide(L)'
;MKAISQMLEEKGLAPMEPGKGQNVWYCIGYVNARAKADAVALHDCDILTYDRMLLARLFYPISNPNYQFEFCKGFYARISDNKMNGRACRLLVSPLLLAMEQVLGHSDYLNFMKSFRYPLAGEFSFRRSLIPELRISSDWGLEVGILSEMQRNQASNRICQIDIADTYEHKHQELSEDDRDFGLSRMSIDIVKVIIRKLATQGYCFGPDTFRTLKASYFRIALDMVRHYQTDAEVNGLSYDIDSEERAVELFAENIMRAGSDFSYAPMETPFIPSWARVKSAIPDIEYH
;
A
#
# COMPACT_ATOMS: atom_id res chain seq x y z
N MET A 1 -18.91 -19.14 4.94
CA MET A 1 -18.49 -18.04 4.05
C MET A 1 -19.56 -17.61 3.06
N LYS A 2 -20.07 -18.44 2.13
CA LYS A 2 -21.10 -17.99 1.15
C LYS A 2 -22.37 -17.37 1.79
N ALA A 3 -22.92 -18.01 2.81
CA ALA A 3 -24.08 -17.48 3.54
C ALA A 3 -23.81 -16.14 4.26
N ILE A 4 -22.59 -15.96 4.80
CA ILE A 4 -22.17 -14.71 5.45
C ILE A 4 -21.98 -13.60 4.40
N SER A 5 -21.39 -13.91 3.24
CA SER A 5 -21.26 -12.98 2.12
C SER A 5 -22.63 -12.46 1.69
N GLN A 6 -23.57 -13.37 1.46
CA GLN A 6 -24.93 -13.00 1.05
C GLN A 6 -25.63 -12.13 2.11
N MET A 7 -25.51 -12.46 3.40
CA MET A 7 -26.05 -11.65 4.48
C MET A 7 -25.45 -10.23 4.51
N LEU A 8 -24.14 -10.11 4.28
CA LEU A 8 -23.46 -8.83 4.20
C LEU A 8 -23.87 -8.04 2.95
N GLU A 9 -24.08 -8.70 1.82
CA GLU A 9 -24.57 -8.10 0.57
C GLU A 9 -25.98 -7.54 0.76
N GLU A 10 -26.90 -8.32 1.35
CA GLU A 10 -28.28 -7.91 1.66
C GLU A 10 -28.33 -6.66 2.56
N LYS A 11 -27.35 -6.48 3.45
CA LYS A 11 -27.23 -5.30 4.32
C LYS A 11 -26.42 -4.15 3.72
N GLY A 12 -25.90 -4.28 2.49
CA GLY A 12 -25.02 -3.28 1.87
C GLY A 12 -23.71 -3.08 2.63
N LEU A 13 -23.20 -4.14 3.26
CA LEU A 13 -21.96 -4.15 4.05
C LEU A 13 -20.84 -4.96 3.41
N ALA A 14 -21.15 -5.76 2.39
CA ALA A 14 -20.15 -6.53 1.67
C ALA A 14 -19.25 -5.61 0.82
N PRO A 15 -17.96 -5.94 0.69
CA PRO A 15 -17.09 -5.31 -0.30
C PRO A 15 -17.65 -5.57 -1.71
N MET A 16 -17.91 -4.50 -2.48
CA MET A 16 -18.54 -4.61 -3.81
C MET A 16 -17.54 -4.94 -4.92
N GLU A 17 -16.29 -4.49 -4.79
CA GLU A 17 -15.25 -4.68 -5.79
C GLU A 17 -14.42 -5.94 -5.48
N PRO A 18 -14.24 -6.84 -6.46
CA PRO A 18 -13.38 -7.99 -6.30
C PRO A 18 -11.90 -7.57 -6.33
N GLY A 19 -11.12 -8.01 -5.35
CA GLY A 19 -9.71 -7.62 -5.26
C GLY A 19 -8.99 -8.16 -4.03
N LYS A 20 -7.69 -7.81 -3.92
CA LYS A 20 -6.85 -8.14 -2.76
C LYS A 20 -7.46 -7.63 -1.46
N GLY A 21 -7.97 -6.40 -1.46
CA GLY A 21 -8.59 -5.78 -0.29
C GLY A 21 -9.83 -6.51 0.21
N GLN A 22 -10.72 -6.94 -0.70
CA GLN A 22 -11.88 -7.77 -0.36
C GLN A 22 -11.46 -9.08 0.33
N ASN A 23 -10.49 -9.80 -0.24
CA ASN A 23 -10.00 -11.05 0.33
C ASN A 23 -9.41 -10.85 1.73
N VAL A 24 -8.56 -9.83 1.88
CA VAL A 24 -7.93 -9.48 3.16
C VAL A 24 -8.98 -9.09 4.20
N TRP A 25 -10.00 -8.33 3.81
CA TRP A 25 -11.09 -7.94 4.69
C TRP A 25 -11.87 -9.13 5.26
N TYR A 26 -12.21 -10.11 4.40
CA TYR A 26 -12.86 -11.35 4.84
C TYR A 26 -11.96 -12.19 5.75
N CYS A 27 -10.69 -12.36 5.40
CA CYS A 27 -9.72 -13.11 6.21
C CYS A 27 -9.54 -12.50 7.60
N ILE A 28 -9.38 -11.18 7.68
CA ILE A 28 -9.23 -10.46 8.95
C ILE A 28 -10.50 -10.56 9.80
N GLY A 29 -11.68 -10.46 9.17
CA GLY A 29 -12.96 -10.69 9.85
C GLY A 29 -13.09 -12.06 10.46
N TYR A 30 -12.72 -13.09 9.69
CA TYR A 30 -12.70 -14.47 10.17
C TYR A 30 -11.76 -14.63 11.37
N VAL A 31 -10.54 -14.09 11.30
CA VAL A 31 -9.58 -14.15 12.41
C VAL A 31 -10.14 -13.44 13.65
N ASN A 32 -10.78 -12.28 13.47
CA ASN A 32 -11.38 -11.54 14.57
C ASN A 32 -12.54 -12.31 15.23
N ALA A 33 -13.46 -12.86 14.43
CA ALA A 33 -14.59 -13.65 14.89
C ALA A 33 -14.15 -14.91 15.65
N ARG A 34 -13.07 -15.56 15.18
CA ARG A 34 -12.55 -16.77 15.85
C ARG A 34 -11.92 -16.45 17.21
N ALA A 35 -11.39 -15.24 17.40
CA ALA A 35 -10.74 -14.80 18.64
C ALA A 35 -9.68 -15.79 19.19
N LYS A 36 -8.98 -16.52 18.30
CA LYS A 36 -7.94 -17.52 18.67
C LYS A 36 -6.50 -17.04 18.47
N ALA A 37 -6.30 -15.85 17.92
CA ALA A 37 -4.99 -15.29 17.60
C ALA A 37 -4.88 -13.87 18.17
N ASP A 38 -3.75 -13.56 18.81
CA ASP A 38 -3.47 -12.20 19.30
C ASP A 38 -2.68 -11.36 18.30
N ALA A 39 -2.00 -12.01 17.37
CA ALA A 39 -1.25 -11.38 16.29
C ALA A 39 -1.71 -11.97 14.95
N VAL A 40 -1.75 -11.12 13.92
CA VAL A 40 -2.11 -11.47 12.55
C VAL A 40 -0.97 -11.03 11.64
N ALA A 41 -0.60 -11.87 10.67
CA ALA A 41 0.35 -11.52 9.63
C ALA A 41 -0.27 -11.73 8.26
N LEU A 42 0.11 -10.88 7.33
CA LEU A 42 -0.19 -10.98 5.90
C LEU A 42 1.13 -11.03 5.15
N HIS A 43 1.17 -11.87 4.13
CA HIS A 43 2.24 -11.93 3.14
C HIS A 43 1.65 -12.46 1.84
N ASP A 44 2.30 -12.14 0.72
CA ASP A 44 1.82 -12.58 -0.58
C ASP A 44 1.93 -14.12 -0.74
N CYS A 45 1.07 -14.69 -1.60
CA CYS A 45 1.00 -16.14 -1.84
C CYS A 45 1.82 -16.61 -3.03
N ASP A 46 2.41 -15.69 -3.79
CA ASP A 46 3.21 -15.93 -5.00
C ASP A 46 4.71 -15.72 -4.76
N ILE A 47 5.15 -15.78 -3.49
CA ILE A 47 6.56 -15.70 -3.10
C ILE A 47 7.27 -16.97 -3.59
N LEU A 48 8.26 -16.79 -4.48
CA LEU A 48 9.03 -17.90 -5.04
C LEU A 48 10.17 -18.33 -4.11
N THR A 49 10.71 -17.40 -3.32
CA THR A 49 11.84 -17.61 -2.40
C THR A 49 11.40 -17.78 -0.95
N TYR A 50 10.26 -18.44 -0.70
CA TYR A 50 9.66 -18.50 0.64
C TYR A 50 10.55 -19.25 1.64
N ASP A 51 10.87 -18.59 2.76
CA ASP A 51 11.49 -19.18 3.94
C ASP A 51 10.63 -18.93 5.18
N ARG A 52 10.47 -19.93 6.05
CA ARG A 52 9.71 -19.81 7.31
C ARG A 52 10.21 -18.68 8.21
N MET A 53 11.46 -18.28 8.07
CA MET A 53 12.09 -17.16 8.76
C MET A 53 11.45 -15.83 8.39
N LEU A 54 10.95 -15.67 7.16
CA LEU A 54 10.19 -14.48 6.75
C LEU A 54 9.02 -14.25 7.72
N LEU A 55 8.21 -15.29 7.93
CA LEU A 55 7.04 -15.23 8.82
C LEU A 55 7.46 -15.04 10.29
N ALA A 56 8.51 -15.74 10.73
CA ALA A 56 9.01 -15.61 12.09
C ALA A 56 9.51 -14.19 12.39
N ARG A 57 10.27 -13.59 11.46
CA ARG A 57 10.74 -12.20 11.53
C ARG A 57 9.56 -11.24 11.56
N LEU A 58 8.54 -11.45 10.74
CA LEU A 58 7.37 -10.59 10.70
C LEU A 58 6.56 -10.63 12.01
N PHE A 59 6.42 -11.79 12.66
CA PHE A 59 5.72 -11.89 13.95
C PHE A 59 6.54 -11.43 15.14
N TYR A 60 7.87 -11.58 15.11
CA TYR A 60 8.72 -11.37 16.29
C TYR A 60 8.49 -10.02 17.00
N PRO A 61 8.40 -8.87 16.31
CA PRO A 61 8.13 -7.58 16.95
C PRO A 61 6.76 -7.49 17.63
N ILE A 62 5.76 -8.22 17.12
CA ILE A 62 4.37 -8.18 17.60
C ILE A 62 4.12 -9.19 18.72
N SER A 63 4.69 -10.39 18.59
CA SER A 63 4.46 -11.51 19.51
C SER A 63 5.39 -11.51 20.73
N ASN A 64 6.53 -10.82 20.68
CA ASN A 64 7.44 -10.74 21.82
C ASN A 64 6.85 -9.79 22.91
N PRO A 65 6.61 -10.28 24.13
CA PRO A 65 5.96 -9.51 25.19
C PRO A 65 6.83 -8.35 25.73
N ASN A 66 8.14 -8.36 25.45
CA ASN A 66 9.04 -7.27 25.83
C ASN A 66 8.89 -6.04 24.91
N TYR A 67 8.19 -6.19 23.78
CA TYR A 67 7.98 -5.11 22.85
C TYR A 67 6.54 -4.60 22.91
N GLN A 68 6.45 -3.30 22.68
CA GLN A 68 5.22 -2.54 22.76
C GLN A 68 4.63 -2.26 21.37
N PHE A 69 5.17 -2.86 20.32
CA PHE A 69 4.71 -2.68 18.95
C PHE A 69 3.32 -3.27 18.73
N GLU A 70 2.55 -2.60 17.87
CA GLU A 70 1.19 -2.96 17.48
C GLU A 70 1.08 -3.24 15.98
N PHE A 71 2.00 -2.69 15.19
CA PHE A 71 2.13 -2.92 13.75
C PHE A 71 3.59 -3.05 13.33
N CYS A 72 3.88 -4.00 12.46
CA CYS A 72 5.20 -4.25 11.88
C CYS A 72 5.09 -4.39 10.36
N LYS A 73 5.84 -3.56 9.63
CA LYS A 73 5.98 -3.65 8.17
C LYS A 73 7.24 -4.43 7.81
N GLY A 74 7.11 -5.43 6.96
CA GLY A 74 8.25 -6.11 6.36
C GLY A 74 8.91 -5.24 5.28
N PHE A 75 10.24 -5.29 5.19
CA PHE A 75 10.99 -4.77 4.07
C PHE A 75 12.04 -5.77 3.61
N TYR A 76 12.47 -5.64 2.35
CA TYR A 76 13.39 -6.57 1.71
C TYR A 76 13.96 -5.93 0.44
N ALA A 77 15.18 -6.30 0.06
CA ALA A 77 15.72 -5.92 -1.24
C ALA A 77 14.96 -6.63 -2.36
N ARG A 78 14.63 -5.90 -3.43
CA ARG A 78 13.97 -6.46 -4.62
C ARG A 78 14.97 -6.57 -5.76
N ILE A 79 15.67 -7.71 -5.81
CA ILE A 79 16.63 -8.06 -6.84
C ILE A 79 16.27 -9.44 -7.38
N SER A 80 16.09 -9.55 -8.69
CA SER A 80 15.94 -10.82 -9.42
C SER A 80 16.55 -10.65 -10.81
N ASP A 81 16.95 -11.75 -11.46
CA ASP A 81 17.54 -11.73 -12.81
C ASP A 81 18.67 -10.70 -13.02
N ASN A 82 19.51 -10.50 -11.99
CA ASN A 82 20.58 -9.50 -11.98
C ASN A 82 20.07 -8.06 -12.27
N LYS A 83 18.87 -7.71 -11.79
CA LYS A 83 18.20 -6.41 -11.99
C LYS A 83 17.54 -5.89 -10.73
N MET A 84 17.45 -4.56 -10.63
CA MET A 84 16.69 -3.89 -9.58
C MET A 84 15.19 -3.84 -9.91
N ASN A 85 14.37 -4.39 -9.03
CA ASN A 85 12.91 -4.42 -9.18
C ASN A 85 12.20 -3.37 -8.31
N GLY A 86 10.87 -3.35 -8.35
CA GLY A 86 10.06 -2.49 -7.48
C GLY A 86 9.81 -1.08 -8.04
N ARG A 87 9.63 -0.94 -9.36
CA ARG A 87 9.34 0.33 -10.05
C ARG A 87 8.25 1.17 -9.39
N ALA A 88 7.14 0.58 -8.97
CA ALA A 88 6.07 1.31 -8.27
C ALA A 88 6.55 1.98 -6.96
N CYS A 89 7.48 1.35 -6.24
CA CYS A 89 8.04 1.95 -5.03
C CYS A 89 9.13 2.98 -5.39
N ARG A 90 10.10 2.57 -6.22
CA ARG A 90 11.29 3.35 -6.60
C ARG A 90 10.96 4.59 -7.43
N LEU A 91 10.16 4.42 -8.47
CA LEU A 91 9.94 5.42 -9.51
C LEU A 91 8.60 6.14 -9.39
N LEU A 92 7.62 5.58 -8.69
CA LEU A 92 6.35 6.26 -8.43
C LEU A 92 6.28 6.80 -6.99
N VAL A 93 6.16 5.92 -5.98
CA VAL A 93 5.81 6.36 -4.62
C VAL A 93 6.86 7.27 -3.99
N SER A 94 8.13 6.87 -3.97
CA SER A 94 9.19 7.67 -3.36
C SER A 94 9.28 9.09 -3.96
N PRO A 95 9.43 9.28 -5.29
CA PRO A 95 9.47 10.61 -5.89
C PRO A 95 8.14 11.35 -5.77
N LEU A 96 7.00 10.67 -5.79
CA LEU A 96 5.68 11.29 -5.59
C LEU A 96 5.54 11.89 -4.20
N LEU A 97 5.94 11.18 -3.15
CA LEU A 97 5.86 11.68 -1.78
C LEU A 97 6.76 12.91 -1.57
N LEU A 98 7.95 12.93 -2.18
CA LEU A 98 8.84 14.09 -2.17
C LEU A 98 8.22 15.27 -2.94
N ALA A 99 7.66 15.02 -4.13
CA ALA A 99 7.00 16.05 -4.92
C ALA A 99 5.78 16.63 -4.21
N MET A 100 4.97 15.78 -3.55
CA MET A 100 3.82 16.22 -2.76
C MET A 100 4.24 17.12 -1.61
N GLU A 101 5.31 16.79 -0.87
CA GLU A 101 5.80 17.64 0.21
C GLU A 101 6.35 18.97 -0.33
N GLN A 102 7.06 18.95 -1.46
CA GLN A 102 7.55 20.16 -2.10
C GLN A 102 6.42 21.09 -2.55
N VAL A 103 5.31 20.53 -3.07
CA VAL A 103 4.17 21.31 -3.60
C VAL A 103 3.18 21.72 -2.51
N LEU A 104 2.94 20.86 -1.54
CA LEU A 104 1.91 21.05 -0.50
C LEU A 104 2.48 21.59 0.83
N GLY A 105 3.81 21.57 0.97
CA GLY A 105 4.49 21.92 2.22
C GLY A 105 4.62 20.74 3.19
N HIS A 106 5.07 21.06 4.41
CA HIS A 106 5.27 20.07 5.47
C HIS A 106 3.98 19.29 5.76
N SER A 107 4.12 17.97 5.89
CA SER A 107 3.02 17.08 6.22
C SER A 107 3.52 15.91 7.08
N ASP A 108 2.94 15.74 8.26
CA ASP A 108 3.27 14.60 9.13
C ASP A 108 2.90 13.27 8.49
N TYR A 109 1.84 13.24 7.68
CA TYR A 109 1.46 12.06 6.92
C TYR A 109 2.49 11.72 5.83
N LEU A 110 2.93 12.70 5.04
CA LEU A 110 3.97 12.46 4.02
C LEU A 110 5.29 12.04 4.67
N ASN A 111 5.67 12.67 5.79
CA ASN A 111 6.85 12.28 6.56
C ASN A 111 6.76 10.85 7.09
N PHE A 112 5.60 10.46 7.63
CA PHE A 112 5.36 9.10 8.04
C PHE A 112 5.48 8.12 6.87
N MET A 113 4.83 8.39 5.73
CA MET A 113 4.88 7.51 4.56
C MET A 113 6.31 7.37 3.99
N LYS A 114 7.08 8.46 3.92
CA LYS A 114 8.49 8.46 3.48
C LYS A 114 9.41 7.68 4.42
N SER A 115 9.03 7.48 5.68
CA SER A 115 9.86 6.72 6.64
C SER A 115 9.89 5.22 6.36
N PHE A 116 8.97 4.71 5.52
CA PHE A 116 8.94 3.30 5.13
C PHE A 116 9.87 3.02 3.97
N ARG A 117 10.69 1.97 4.09
CA ARG A 117 11.59 1.54 3.00
C ARG A 117 10.81 0.99 1.82
N TYR A 118 9.77 0.21 2.10
CA TYR A 118 8.89 -0.42 1.11
C TYR A 118 7.43 -0.24 1.53
N PRO A 119 6.83 0.96 1.37
CA PRO A 119 5.44 1.23 1.77
C PRO A 119 4.44 0.28 1.08
N LEU A 120 4.77 -0.19 -0.13
CA LEU A 120 3.95 -1.10 -0.94
C LEU A 120 4.21 -2.59 -0.68
N ALA A 121 5.05 -2.97 0.29
CA ALA A 121 5.24 -4.39 0.61
C ALA A 121 3.93 -5.01 1.13
N GLY A 122 3.56 -6.19 0.62
CA GLY A 122 2.38 -6.94 1.09
C GLY A 122 2.56 -7.52 2.49
N GLU A 123 3.80 -7.54 2.98
CA GLU A 123 4.22 -8.24 4.18
C GLU A 123 4.11 -7.32 5.39
N PHE A 124 3.15 -7.59 6.26
CA PHE A 124 3.01 -6.88 7.53
C PHE A 124 2.33 -7.75 8.58
N SER A 125 2.58 -7.46 9.85
CA SER A 125 1.89 -8.06 10.97
C SER A 125 1.38 -7.01 11.94
N PHE A 126 0.35 -7.36 12.71
CA PHE A 126 -0.26 -6.46 13.66
C PHE A 126 -1.04 -7.19 14.75
N ARG A 127 -1.36 -6.50 15.83
CA ARG A 127 -2.19 -7.05 16.92
C ARG A 127 -3.65 -7.16 16.49
N ARG A 128 -4.31 -8.26 16.84
CA ARG A 128 -5.75 -8.47 16.57
C ARG A 128 -6.61 -7.31 17.08
N SER A 129 -6.20 -6.64 18.15
CA SER A 129 -6.90 -5.48 18.72
C SER A 129 -7.08 -4.32 17.73
N LEU A 130 -6.27 -4.22 16.67
CA LEU A 130 -6.42 -3.17 15.66
C LEU A 130 -7.55 -3.45 14.64
N ILE A 131 -8.01 -4.70 14.52
CA ILE A 131 -8.98 -5.11 13.48
C ILE A 131 -10.28 -4.30 13.50
N PRO A 132 -10.93 -4.04 14.65
CA PRO A 132 -12.24 -3.39 14.65
C PRO A 132 -12.23 -2.00 13.98
N GLU A 133 -11.14 -1.25 14.16
CA GLU A 133 -10.99 0.12 13.68
C GLU A 133 -10.34 0.22 12.30
N LEU A 134 -9.69 -0.86 11.84
CA LEU A 134 -8.95 -0.90 10.59
C LEU A 134 -9.89 -0.73 9.38
N ARG A 135 -9.65 0.33 8.59
CA ARG A 135 -10.32 0.57 7.31
C ARG A 135 -9.46 0.03 6.17
N ILE A 136 -10.02 -0.92 5.44
CA ILE A 136 -9.34 -1.61 4.33
C ILE A 136 -9.89 -1.03 3.01
N SER A 137 -9.00 -0.63 2.11
CA SER A 137 -9.36 -0.27 0.74
C SER A 137 -9.57 -1.52 -0.12
N SER A 138 -10.46 -1.46 -1.10
CA SER A 138 -10.85 -2.61 -1.94
C SER A 138 -9.72 -3.18 -2.81
N ASP A 139 -8.80 -2.31 -3.26
CA ASP A 139 -7.87 -2.61 -4.36
C ASP A 139 -6.37 -2.47 -3.97
N TRP A 140 -5.50 -2.19 -4.95
CA TRP A 140 -4.05 -1.96 -4.85
C TRP A 140 -3.64 -0.82 -3.91
N GLY A 141 -4.63 -0.06 -3.44
CA GLY A 141 -4.48 0.91 -2.35
C GLY A 141 -4.37 0.30 -0.96
N LEU A 142 -4.51 -1.03 -0.81
CA LEU A 142 -4.52 -1.71 0.48
C LEU A 142 -3.31 -1.33 1.35
N GLU A 143 -2.09 -1.49 0.84
CA GLU A 143 -0.87 -1.29 1.62
C GLU A 143 -0.73 0.16 2.07
N VAL A 144 -1.04 1.11 1.18
CA VAL A 144 -1.05 2.55 1.48
C VAL A 144 -2.17 2.90 2.46
N GLY A 145 -3.35 2.31 2.30
CA GLY A 145 -4.51 2.49 3.16
C GLY A 145 -4.24 2.00 4.58
N ILE A 146 -3.64 0.83 4.74
CA ILE A 146 -3.20 0.30 6.03
C ILE A 146 -2.21 1.25 6.71
N LEU A 147 -1.17 1.70 6.00
CA LEU A 147 -0.22 2.67 6.56
C LEU A 147 -0.91 3.99 6.94
N SER A 148 -1.88 4.45 6.14
CA SER A 148 -2.68 5.63 6.43
C SER A 148 -3.52 5.50 7.69
N GLU A 149 -4.05 4.31 7.98
CA GLU A 149 -4.78 4.03 9.22
C GLU A 149 -3.83 3.90 10.40
N MET A 150 -2.65 3.32 10.22
CA MET A 150 -1.62 3.26 11.26
C MET A 150 -1.17 4.68 11.67
N GLN A 151 -0.89 5.54 10.69
CA GLN A 151 -0.52 6.94 10.95
C GLN A 151 -1.58 7.70 11.74
N ARG A 152 -2.86 7.41 11.47
CA ARG A 152 -3.99 8.14 12.07
C ARG A 152 -4.30 7.65 13.48
N ASN A 153 -4.25 6.34 13.70
CA ASN A 153 -4.81 5.72 14.89
C ASN A 153 -3.73 5.24 15.88
N GLN A 154 -2.46 5.14 15.47
CA GLN A 154 -1.39 4.58 16.28
C GLN A 154 -0.26 5.59 16.49
N ALA A 155 0.37 5.54 17.67
CA ALA A 155 1.56 6.34 17.95
C ALA A 155 2.77 5.79 17.17
N SER A 156 3.63 6.65 16.64
CA SER A 156 4.76 6.23 15.80
C SER A 156 5.73 5.27 16.50
N ASN A 157 5.87 5.35 17.83
CA ASN A 157 6.69 4.43 18.62
C ASN A 157 6.08 3.02 18.80
N ARG A 158 4.83 2.81 18.36
CA ARG A 158 4.14 1.51 18.31
C ARG A 158 4.26 0.83 16.95
N ILE A 159 4.93 1.49 15.99
CA ILE A 159 5.08 1.03 14.61
C ILE A 159 6.55 0.73 14.36
N CYS A 160 6.84 -0.45 13.81
CA CYS A 160 8.19 -0.83 13.45
C CYS A 160 8.30 -1.40 12.03
N GLN A 161 9.53 -1.52 11.55
CA GLN A 161 9.86 -2.16 10.29
C GLN A 161 10.92 -3.24 10.53
N ILE A 162 10.84 -4.36 9.82
CA ILE A 162 11.84 -5.44 9.95
C ILE A 162 12.27 -5.96 8.58
N ASP A 163 13.56 -6.25 8.47
CA ASP A 163 14.11 -6.95 7.32
C ASP A 163 13.65 -8.40 7.37
N ILE A 164 12.93 -8.86 6.36
CA ILE A 164 12.33 -10.21 6.36
C ILE A 164 13.03 -11.18 5.41
N ALA A 165 13.77 -10.70 4.41
CA ALA A 165 14.36 -11.55 3.39
C ALA A 165 15.56 -10.90 2.71
N ASP A 166 16.62 -11.69 2.50
CA ASP A 166 17.82 -11.27 1.80
C ASP A 166 17.53 -11.05 0.30
N THR A 167 16.82 -12.01 -0.32
CA THR A 167 16.32 -11.92 -1.70
C THR A 167 14.84 -12.27 -1.74
N TYR A 168 14.03 -11.32 -2.22
CA TYR A 168 12.59 -11.48 -2.35
C TYR A 168 12.16 -11.49 -3.81
N GLU A 169 11.68 -12.64 -4.28
CA GLU A 169 11.17 -12.82 -5.63
C GLU A 169 9.71 -13.25 -5.62
N HIS A 170 8.93 -12.65 -6.51
CA HIS A 170 7.48 -12.83 -6.66
C HIS A 170 7.12 -12.54 -8.12
N LYS A 171 5.86 -12.76 -8.51
CA LYS A 171 5.47 -12.61 -9.91
C LYS A 171 5.58 -11.15 -10.37
N HIS A 172 6.36 -10.91 -11.41
CA HIS A 172 6.51 -9.59 -12.00
C HIS A 172 5.24 -9.16 -12.74
N GLN A 173 4.82 -7.92 -12.51
CA GLN A 173 3.74 -7.27 -13.25
C GLN A 173 4.33 -6.52 -14.45
N GLU A 174 3.66 -6.61 -15.59
CA GLU A 174 4.02 -5.84 -16.77
C GLU A 174 3.76 -4.35 -16.56
N LEU A 175 4.52 -3.51 -17.26
CA LEU A 175 4.35 -2.06 -17.20
C LEU A 175 2.97 -1.63 -17.73
N SER A 176 2.48 -2.35 -18.75
CA SER A 176 1.21 -2.11 -19.41
C SER A 176 1.13 -0.70 -20.00
N GLU A 177 2.03 -0.39 -20.95
CA GLU A 177 2.12 0.92 -21.61
C GLU A 177 0.85 1.21 -22.45
N ASP A 178 0.38 0.20 -23.18
CA ASP A 178 -0.76 0.31 -24.10
C ASP A 178 -2.13 0.06 -23.45
N ASP A 179 -2.15 -0.69 -22.34
CA ASP A 179 -3.39 -1.04 -21.64
C ASP A 179 -3.39 -0.49 -20.20
N ARG A 180 -4.27 0.49 -19.97
CA ARG A 180 -4.28 1.30 -18.76
C ARG A 180 -5.02 0.63 -17.61
N ASP A 181 -5.79 -0.42 -17.89
CA ASP A 181 -6.60 -1.14 -16.91
C ASP A 181 -5.85 -2.32 -16.27
N PHE A 182 -4.59 -2.52 -16.67
CA PHE A 182 -3.76 -3.64 -16.22
C PHE A 182 -2.38 -3.20 -15.71
N GLY A 183 -1.71 -4.14 -15.03
CA GLY A 183 -0.32 -4.02 -14.62
C GLY A 183 0.01 -2.80 -13.74
N LEU A 184 1.22 -2.27 -13.92
CA LEU A 184 1.72 -1.13 -13.16
C LEU A 184 0.97 0.17 -13.47
N SER A 185 0.38 0.30 -14.66
CA SER A 185 -0.39 1.49 -15.06
C SER A 185 -1.60 1.68 -14.15
N ARG A 186 -2.50 0.70 -14.05
CA ARG A 186 -3.66 0.74 -13.15
C ARG A 186 -3.24 0.91 -11.68
N MET A 187 -2.26 0.12 -11.25
CA MET A 187 -1.73 0.18 -9.88
C MET A 187 -1.27 1.59 -9.51
N SER A 188 -0.62 2.31 -10.43
CA SER A 188 -0.14 3.67 -10.17
C SER A 188 -1.27 4.67 -9.98
N ILE A 189 -2.36 4.57 -10.75
CA ILE A 189 -3.54 5.43 -10.62
C ILE A 189 -4.18 5.20 -9.25
N ASP A 190 -4.38 3.94 -8.86
CA ASP A 190 -5.01 3.57 -7.59
C ASP A 190 -4.21 4.09 -6.39
N ILE A 191 -2.89 3.90 -6.40
CA ILE A 191 -1.99 4.41 -5.36
C ILE A 191 -2.08 5.93 -5.25
N VAL A 192 -2.01 6.64 -6.37
CA VAL A 192 -2.07 8.11 -6.38
C VAL A 192 -3.42 8.59 -5.86
N LYS A 193 -4.54 7.98 -6.29
CA LYS A 193 -5.89 8.31 -5.80
C LYS A 193 -6.00 8.12 -4.29
N VAL A 194 -5.44 7.04 -3.72
CA VAL A 194 -5.48 6.77 -2.29
C VAL A 194 -4.73 7.83 -1.49
N ILE A 195 -3.52 8.21 -1.94
CA ILE A 195 -2.71 9.25 -1.27
C ILE A 195 -3.42 10.61 -1.35
N ILE A 196 -3.94 11.01 -2.52
CA ILE A 196 -4.69 12.26 -2.71
C ILE A 196 -5.90 12.30 -1.78
N ARG A 197 -6.71 11.23 -1.76
CA ARG A 197 -7.90 11.15 -0.89
C ARG A 197 -7.53 11.27 0.57
N LYS A 198 -6.45 10.61 1.01
CA LYS A 198 -5.97 10.71 2.38
C LYS A 198 -5.59 12.14 2.75
N LEU A 199 -4.81 12.81 1.90
CA LEU A 199 -4.44 14.21 2.11
C LEU A 199 -5.68 15.14 2.07
N ALA A 200 -6.63 14.89 1.17
CA ALA A 200 -7.89 15.64 1.15
C ALA A 200 -8.66 15.52 2.47
N THR A 201 -8.69 14.34 3.10
CA THR A 201 -9.29 14.17 4.44
C THR A 201 -8.57 14.94 5.55
N GLN A 202 -7.34 15.38 5.31
CA GLN A 202 -6.54 16.21 6.22
C GLN A 202 -6.60 17.70 5.87
N GLY A 203 -7.44 18.10 4.90
CA GLY A 203 -7.68 19.49 4.53
C GLY A 203 -6.84 20.03 3.38
N TYR A 204 -6.05 19.18 2.70
CA TYR A 204 -5.34 19.59 1.49
C TYR A 204 -6.30 19.72 0.30
N CYS A 205 -6.23 20.84 -0.41
CA CYS A 205 -7.02 21.09 -1.61
C CYS A 205 -6.21 20.74 -2.86
N PHE A 206 -6.83 19.99 -3.77
CA PHE A 206 -6.23 19.63 -5.05
C PHE A 206 -7.04 20.23 -6.19
N GLY A 207 -6.44 21.21 -6.89
CA GLY A 207 -6.99 21.76 -8.12
C GLY A 207 -6.17 21.34 -9.35
N PRO A 208 -6.62 21.68 -10.57
CA PRO A 208 -5.89 21.41 -11.80
C PRO A 208 -4.44 21.93 -11.78
N ASP A 209 -4.21 23.10 -11.20
CA ASP A 209 -2.86 23.70 -11.11
C ASP A 209 -1.96 22.97 -10.10
N THR A 210 -2.53 22.47 -9.00
CA THR A 210 -1.81 21.60 -8.06
C THR A 210 -1.33 20.34 -8.76
N PHE A 211 -2.19 19.69 -9.57
CA PHE A 211 -1.80 18.48 -10.31
C PHE A 211 -0.76 18.74 -11.39
N ARG A 212 -0.87 19.84 -12.13
CA ARG A 212 0.15 20.25 -13.11
C ARG A 212 1.51 20.48 -12.45
N THR A 213 1.53 21.17 -11.32
CA THR A 213 2.74 21.44 -10.54
C THR A 213 3.31 20.14 -9.96
N LEU A 214 2.44 19.30 -9.37
CA LEU A 214 2.82 18.01 -8.83
C LEU A 214 3.44 17.09 -9.90
N LYS A 215 2.83 17.00 -11.08
CA LYS A 215 3.37 16.24 -12.22
C LYS A 215 4.77 16.73 -12.59
N ALA A 216 4.97 18.04 -12.71
CA ALA A 216 6.26 18.62 -13.08
C ALA A 216 7.34 18.36 -12.01
N SER A 217 7.01 18.57 -10.74
CA SER A 217 7.91 18.27 -9.61
C SER A 217 8.24 16.79 -9.52
N TYR A 218 7.23 15.92 -9.61
CA TYR A 218 7.39 14.46 -9.65
C TYR A 218 8.34 14.04 -10.77
N PHE A 219 8.10 14.51 -11.99
CA PHE A 219 8.87 14.09 -13.16
C PHE A 219 10.35 14.42 -13.01
N ARG A 220 10.68 15.63 -12.51
CA ARG A 220 12.08 16.01 -12.24
C ARG A 220 12.72 15.11 -11.18
N ILE A 221 12.06 14.93 -10.03
CA ILE A 221 12.59 14.13 -8.92
C ILE A 221 12.76 12.65 -9.33
N ALA A 222 11.81 12.12 -10.09
CA ALA A 222 11.84 10.74 -10.56
C ALA A 222 13.02 10.50 -11.53
N LEU A 223 13.30 11.42 -12.45
CA LEU A 223 14.47 11.34 -13.34
C LEU A 223 15.79 11.39 -12.55
N ASP A 224 15.88 12.25 -11.53
CA ASP A 224 17.06 12.30 -10.66
C ASP A 224 17.24 10.96 -9.90
N MET A 225 16.13 10.36 -9.44
CA MET A 225 16.16 9.04 -8.80
C MET A 225 16.56 7.91 -9.75
N VAL A 226 16.16 7.95 -11.03
CA VAL A 226 16.63 6.99 -12.04
C VAL A 226 18.15 6.98 -12.10
N ARG A 227 18.79 8.16 -12.05
CA ARG A 227 20.25 8.29 -12.02
C ARG A 227 20.86 7.72 -10.74
N HIS A 228 20.25 7.94 -9.58
CA HIS A 228 20.72 7.34 -8.33
C HIS A 228 20.67 5.81 -8.38
N TYR A 229 19.55 5.24 -8.85
CA TYR A 229 19.40 3.79 -8.97
C TYR A 229 20.32 3.19 -10.03
N GLN A 230 20.62 3.92 -11.11
CA GLN A 230 21.64 3.50 -12.07
C GLN A 230 23.00 3.32 -11.39
N THR A 231 23.48 4.33 -10.66
CA THR A 231 24.78 4.26 -9.98
C THR A 231 24.80 3.15 -8.93
N ASP A 232 23.71 2.98 -8.18
CA ASP A 232 23.58 1.89 -7.21
C ASP A 232 23.60 0.51 -7.89
N ALA A 233 22.92 0.35 -9.03
CA ALA A 233 22.95 -0.88 -9.81
C ALA A 233 24.36 -1.19 -10.34
N GLU A 234 25.06 -0.19 -10.88
CA GLU A 234 26.42 -0.33 -11.41
C GLU A 234 27.41 -0.83 -10.34
N VAL A 235 27.38 -0.23 -9.14
CA VAL A 235 28.27 -0.63 -8.03
C VAL A 235 27.97 -2.04 -7.54
N ASN A 236 26.71 -2.46 -7.58
CA ASN A 236 26.29 -3.80 -7.16
C ASN A 236 26.37 -4.84 -8.30
N GLY A 237 26.89 -4.48 -9.49
CA GLY A 237 27.01 -5.39 -10.63
C GLY A 237 25.68 -5.79 -11.28
N LEU A 238 24.61 -5.04 -11.01
CA LEU A 238 23.28 -5.26 -11.56
C LEU A 238 23.12 -4.57 -12.90
N SER A 239 22.36 -5.20 -13.80
CA SER A 239 21.94 -4.55 -15.05
C SER A 239 20.81 -3.54 -14.79
N TYR A 240 20.88 -2.40 -15.47
CA TYR A 240 19.94 -1.31 -15.33
C TYR A 240 19.65 -0.68 -16.69
N ASP A 241 18.38 -0.68 -17.10
CA ASP A 241 17.92 -0.16 -18.39
C ASP A 241 17.30 1.21 -18.21
N ILE A 242 18.06 2.27 -18.49
CA ILE A 242 17.62 3.66 -18.28
C ILE A 242 16.40 3.98 -19.14
N ASP A 243 16.38 3.56 -20.40
CA ASP A 243 15.28 3.83 -21.34
C ASP A 243 13.97 3.21 -20.82
N SER A 244 14.02 1.95 -20.36
CA SER A 244 12.85 1.31 -19.76
C SER A 244 12.40 1.97 -18.45
N GLU A 245 13.31 2.49 -17.63
CA GLU A 245 12.95 3.13 -16.37
C GLU A 245 12.40 4.55 -16.60
N GLU A 246 12.93 5.31 -17.57
CA GLU A 246 12.41 6.62 -17.96
C GLU A 246 11.03 6.51 -18.61
N ARG A 247 10.78 5.52 -19.49
CA ARG A 247 9.42 5.24 -20.01
C ARG A 247 8.42 4.98 -18.88
N ALA A 248 8.83 4.26 -17.83
CA ALA A 248 7.97 4.04 -16.67
C ALA A 248 7.67 5.35 -15.92
N VAL A 249 8.66 6.25 -15.78
CA VAL A 249 8.46 7.58 -15.19
C VAL A 249 7.51 8.44 -16.02
N GLU A 250 7.62 8.41 -17.34
CA GLU A 250 6.69 9.11 -18.24
C GLU A 250 5.26 8.62 -18.07
N LEU A 251 5.05 7.30 -18.08
CA LEU A 251 3.75 6.68 -17.84
C LEU A 251 3.17 7.09 -16.48
N PHE A 252 3.97 7.03 -15.42
CA PHE A 252 3.53 7.41 -14.08
C PHE A 252 3.19 8.91 -13.98
N ALA A 253 3.93 9.78 -14.67
CA ALA A 253 3.61 11.21 -14.74
C ALA A 253 2.25 11.45 -15.41
N GLU A 254 1.91 10.70 -16.47
CA GLU A 254 0.57 10.73 -17.05
C GLU A 254 -0.49 10.25 -16.07
N ASN A 255 -0.23 9.14 -15.37
CA ASN A 255 -1.16 8.53 -14.45
C ASN A 255 -1.45 9.41 -13.21
N ILE A 256 -0.49 10.23 -12.77
CA ILE A 256 -0.73 11.25 -11.74
C ILE A 256 -1.77 12.28 -12.19
N MET A 257 -1.70 12.75 -13.44
CA MET A 257 -2.69 13.69 -13.99
C MET A 257 -4.08 13.04 -14.13
N ARG A 258 -4.12 11.76 -14.52
CA ARG A 258 -5.37 10.99 -14.63
C ARG A 258 -6.02 10.79 -13.27
N ALA A 259 -5.27 10.31 -12.28
CA ALA A 259 -5.73 10.17 -10.91
C ALA A 259 -6.30 11.49 -10.35
N GLY A 260 -5.68 12.63 -10.66
CA GLY A 260 -6.20 13.95 -10.29
C GLY A 260 -7.51 14.33 -10.98
N SER A 261 -7.66 13.97 -12.26
CA SER A 261 -8.88 14.17 -13.04
C SER A 261 -10.02 13.32 -12.49
N ASP A 262 -9.76 12.04 -12.20
CA ASP A 262 -10.73 11.11 -11.62
C ASP A 262 -11.20 11.57 -10.24
N PHE A 263 -10.26 12.01 -9.39
CA PHE A 263 -10.57 12.56 -8.08
C PHE A 263 -11.49 13.77 -8.16
N SER A 264 -11.33 14.60 -9.19
CA SER A 264 -12.18 15.78 -9.43
C SER A 264 -13.57 15.43 -9.94
N TYR A 265 -13.72 14.35 -10.72
CA TYR A 265 -14.98 13.95 -11.35
C TYR A 265 -15.88 13.08 -10.45
N ALA A 266 -15.29 12.28 -9.55
CA ALA A 266 -16.01 11.34 -8.70
C ALA A 266 -15.78 11.59 -7.18
N PRO A 267 -16.25 12.72 -6.62
CA PRO A 267 -16.01 13.08 -5.22
C PRO A 267 -16.78 12.19 -4.20
N MET A 268 -17.76 11.42 -4.67
CA MET A 268 -18.64 10.59 -3.82
C MET A 268 -18.18 9.13 -3.67
N GLU A 269 -17.11 8.71 -4.36
CA GLU A 269 -16.58 7.35 -4.19
C GLU A 269 -16.10 7.14 -2.75
N THR A 270 -16.71 6.19 -2.03
CA THR A 270 -16.26 5.80 -0.70
C THR A 270 -15.03 4.89 -0.82
N PRO A 271 -13.83 5.31 -0.37
CA PRO A 271 -12.59 4.59 -0.67
C PRO A 271 -12.33 3.39 0.25
N PHE A 272 -13.24 3.10 1.19
CA PHE A 272 -13.05 2.10 2.22
C PHE A 272 -14.22 1.13 2.26
N ILE A 273 -13.86 -0.15 2.36
CA ILE A 273 -14.78 -1.19 2.77
C ILE A 273 -15.29 -0.87 4.19
N PRO A 274 -16.57 -1.13 4.53
CA PRO A 274 -17.08 -1.01 5.89
C PRO A 274 -16.15 -1.64 6.93
N SER A 275 -15.82 -0.94 8.00
CA SER A 275 -14.97 -1.50 9.07
C SER A 275 -15.69 -2.63 9.81
N TRP A 276 -14.92 -3.52 10.44
CA TRP A 276 -15.49 -4.60 11.25
C TRP A 276 -16.27 -4.08 12.46
N ALA A 277 -15.92 -2.91 13.02
CA ALA A 277 -16.75 -2.24 14.01
C ALA A 277 -18.15 -1.87 13.47
N ARG A 278 -18.24 -1.36 12.23
CA ARG A 278 -19.53 -1.05 11.58
C ARG A 278 -20.32 -2.32 11.31
N VAL A 279 -19.67 -3.38 10.83
CA VAL A 279 -20.33 -4.68 10.59
C VAL A 279 -20.90 -5.25 11.88
N LYS A 280 -20.10 -5.29 12.95
CA LYS A 280 -20.54 -5.78 14.26
C LYS A 280 -21.69 -4.97 14.84
N SER A 281 -21.70 -3.65 14.64
CA SER A 281 -22.83 -2.80 15.05
C SER A 281 -24.13 -3.15 14.29
N ALA A 282 -24.03 -3.43 12.99
CA ALA A 282 -25.18 -3.77 12.14
C ALA A 282 -25.63 -5.24 12.22
N ILE A 283 -24.73 -6.14 12.59
CA ILE A 283 -24.96 -7.58 12.76
C ILE A 283 -24.20 -8.05 14.03
N PRO A 284 -24.77 -7.82 15.24
CA PRO A 284 -24.09 -8.14 16.49
C PRO A 284 -23.64 -9.60 16.63
N ASP A 285 -24.41 -10.52 16.08
CA ASP A 285 -24.17 -11.97 16.21
C ASP A 285 -23.33 -12.56 15.07
N ILE A 286 -22.75 -11.73 14.19
CA ILE A 286 -21.99 -12.21 13.01
C ILE A 286 -20.82 -13.12 13.37
N GLU A 287 -20.25 -12.95 14.57
CA GLU A 287 -19.11 -13.74 15.05
C GLU A 287 -19.51 -15.19 15.42
N TYR A 288 -20.82 -15.48 15.55
CA TYR A 288 -21.36 -16.79 15.91
C TYR A 288 -21.91 -17.59 14.71
N HIS A 289 -21.85 -17.04 13.49
CA HIS A 289 -22.30 -17.68 12.25
C HIS A 289 -21.14 -18.35 11.51
#